data_AF-A0AAD0IDD2-F1
#
_entry.id   AF-A0AAD0IDD2-F1
#
_cell.length_a   1.000
_cell.length_b   1.000
_cell.length_c   1.000
_cell.angle_alpha   90.00
_cell.angle_beta   90.00
_cell.angle_gamma   90.00
#
_symmetry.space_group_name_H-M   'P 1'
#
loop_
_entity.id
_entity.type
_entity.pdbx_description
1 polymer ?
#
loop_
_entity_poly.entity_id
_entity_poly.type
_entity_poly.pdbx_seq_one_letter_code
_entity_poly.pdbx_strand_id
1 'polypeptide(L)'
;MSTGNVKALPYTGVVNIATPELEKNIQARIKSRVTKEIVIGVCGAVGCNLADVVDELKNQFGLCNYEVIHVKLSTIIKTYYKSHALPAEHFGKELDHLGVDERYRVLQDLGNSLRKALGDEGLATLAIHELSLARQLQINESADEDPPRTVYIIDQLKNPAEVDLFRLVYKNIFYLVGVMSPQQLRLEQLRQEGMSPVAAQELIERDRNENIRHGQLLEKTVQKSDFFIRNALTTVGSLAKPCSRFVGLVHGQNGLTPTSDESGMYAAHSASLKSACLSRQVGASIADESGNILSVGWNDVPQAGGGLYTADNPNDQRCVTHGRKCYNDFHKLRLVNSIVKILKDSGKVNQELAAELSEKILKDTPAGALIEYSRAIHAEMEAILNIARKSGGTTLNGIMYTTTYPCHNCARHIIASGIKRVVYIEPYEKSLAMDLHSDAISIDLAAEHKIIFETFEGVSPKRYAAFFAFNVKRKDERGQAVSIMNKEASPVSQEILDSYLDVEAKVFDLARAHFVPPVSVPLP
;
A
#
# COMPACT_ATOMS: atom_id res chain seq x y z
N MET A 1 -5.54 21.66 -38.66
CA MET A 1 -6.70 21.14 -39.40
C MET A 1 -6.18 20.28 -40.54
N SER A 2 -6.42 18.98 -40.43
CA SER A 2 -6.16 17.97 -41.44
C SER A 2 -6.96 16.75 -40.97
N THR A 3 -8.18 16.62 -41.48
CA THR A 3 -9.09 15.51 -41.20
C THR A 3 -8.52 14.26 -41.87
N GLY A 4 -7.83 13.43 -41.09
CA GLY A 4 -7.41 12.09 -41.51
C GLY A 4 -8.64 11.21 -41.69
N ASN A 5 -8.91 10.83 -42.93
CA ASN A 5 -9.98 9.92 -43.33
C ASN A 5 -9.94 8.62 -42.52
N VAL A 6 -11.06 8.30 -41.86
CA VAL A 6 -11.34 6.95 -41.36
C VAL A 6 -11.52 6.06 -42.59
N LYS A 7 -10.48 5.28 -42.93
CA LYS A 7 -10.61 4.18 -43.89
C LYS A 7 -11.43 3.07 -43.23
N ALA A 8 -12.58 2.75 -43.82
CA ALA A 8 -13.28 1.50 -43.54
C ALA A 8 -12.34 0.32 -43.85
N LEU A 9 -12.21 -0.62 -42.92
CA LEU A 9 -11.43 -1.85 -43.11
C LEU A 9 -12.18 -2.83 -44.04
N PRO A 10 -11.47 -3.50 -44.97
CA PRO A 10 -12.04 -4.58 -45.77
C PRO A 10 -12.19 -5.85 -44.92
N TYR A 11 -13.37 -6.47 -45.03
CA TYR A 11 -13.74 -7.70 -44.36
C TYR A 11 -13.16 -8.90 -45.13
N THR A 12 -12.02 -9.46 -44.70
CA THR A 12 -11.51 -10.75 -45.25
C THR A 12 -10.69 -11.55 -44.23
N GLY A 13 -11.29 -12.65 -43.72
CA GLY A 13 -10.65 -13.91 -43.21
C GLY A 13 -9.89 -13.81 -41.88
N VAL A 14 -10.06 -14.67 -40.86
CA VAL A 14 -10.41 -16.10 -40.82
C VAL A 14 -11.33 -16.38 -39.63
N VAL A 15 -12.33 -17.22 -39.87
CA VAL A 15 -13.44 -17.56 -38.97
C VAL A 15 -12.97 -18.47 -37.83
N ASN A 16 -12.99 -17.97 -36.59
CA ASN A 16 -13.37 -18.79 -35.45
C ASN A 16 -14.88 -18.62 -35.29
N ILE A 17 -15.61 -19.74 -35.32
CA ILE A 17 -17.08 -19.76 -35.36
C ILE A 17 -17.63 -19.25 -34.00
N ALA A 18 -17.75 -17.93 -33.88
CA ALA A 18 -18.62 -17.31 -32.90
C ALA A 18 -20.05 -17.50 -33.39
N THR A 19 -20.92 -18.04 -32.54
CA THR A 19 -22.32 -18.27 -32.87
C THR A 19 -23.04 -16.94 -33.18
N PRO A 20 -24.05 -16.93 -34.08
CA PRO A 20 -24.82 -15.72 -34.45
C PRO A 20 -25.53 -15.00 -33.29
N GLU A 21 -25.58 -15.61 -32.10
CA GLU A 21 -26.12 -15.01 -30.88
C GLU A 21 -25.17 -14.01 -30.22
N LEU A 22 -23.84 -14.19 -30.37
CA LEU A 22 -22.85 -13.27 -29.79
C LEU A 22 -22.86 -11.90 -30.49
N GLU A 23 -23.18 -11.88 -31.78
CA GLU A 23 -23.32 -10.64 -32.57
C GLU A 23 -24.51 -9.77 -32.14
N LYS A 24 -25.54 -10.36 -31.52
CA LYS A 24 -26.77 -9.64 -31.12
C LYS A 24 -26.70 -9.01 -29.72
N ASN A 25 -25.77 -9.43 -28.88
CA ASN A 25 -25.72 -8.97 -27.49
C ASN A 25 -24.64 -7.89 -27.30
N ILE A 26 -25.07 -6.63 -27.35
CA ILE A 26 -24.22 -5.44 -27.11
C ILE A 26 -23.40 -5.58 -25.82
N GLN A 27 -23.99 -6.15 -24.75
CA GLN A 27 -23.28 -6.34 -23.48
C GLN A 27 -22.15 -7.37 -23.60
N ALA A 28 -22.33 -8.44 -24.37
CA ALA A 28 -21.29 -9.46 -24.56
C ALA A 28 -20.10 -8.88 -25.34
N ARG A 29 -20.35 -8.02 -26.33
CA ARG A 29 -19.31 -7.39 -27.15
C ARG A 29 -18.54 -6.28 -26.41
N ILE A 30 -19.20 -5.55 -25.50
CA ILE A 30 -18.49 -4.62 -24.61
C ILE A 30 -17.62 -5.41 -23.61
N LYS A 31 -18.17 -6.50 -23.04
CA LYS A 31 -17.44 -7.36 -22.10
C LYS A 31 -16.26 -8.11 -22.74
N SER A 32 -16.27 -8.33 -24.06
CA SER A 32 -15.13 -8.93 -24.74
C SER A 32 -13.94 -7.99 -24.91
N ARG A 33 -14.14 -6.67 -24.74
CA ARG A 33 -13.09 -5.62 -24.84
C ARG A 33 -12.46 -5.29 -23.48
N VAL A 34 -12.44 -6.25 -22.57
CA VAL A 34 -11.80 -6.13 -21.26
C VAL A 34 -10.34 -6.54 -21.39
N THR A 35 -9.44 -5.72 -20.86
CA THR A 35 -8.01 -6.05 -20.84
C THR A 35 -7.75 -7.32 -20.02
N LYS A 36 -6.80 -8.13 -20.51
CA LYS A 36 -6.26 -9.28 -19.77
C LYS A 36 -4.97 -8.92 -19.05
N GLU A 37 -4.61 -7.65 -19.01
CA GLU A 37 -3.40 -7.18 -18.35
C GLU A 37 -3.63 -6.98 -16.84
N ILE A 38 -2.56 -7.21 -16.07
CA ILE A 38 -2.50 -6.88 -14.64
C ILE A 38 -1.23 -6.08 -14.40
N VAL A 39 -1.33 -5.01 -13.62
CA VAL A 39 -0.18 -4.18 -13.25
C VAL A 39 0.04 -4.28 -11.74
N ILE A 40 1.23 -4.68 -11.33
CA ILE A 40 1.58 -4.91 -9.93
C ILE A 40 2.74 -4.00 -9.57
N GLY A 41 2.50 -3.03 -8.71
CA GLY A 41 3.57 -2.34 -8.01
C GLY A 41 4.02 -3.17 -6.82
N VAL A 42 5.32 -3.25 -6.58
CA VAL A 42 5.88 -3.86 -5.37
C VAL A 42 6.69 -2.82 -4.62
N CYS A 43 6.44 -2.70 -3.31
CA CYS A 43 7.22 -1.84 -2.42
C CYS A 43 7.65 -2.63 -1.19
N GLY A 44 8.90 -2.47 -0.78
CA GLY A 44 9.46 -3.16 0.37
C GLY A 44 10.66 -2.41 0.93
N ALA A 45 10.93 -2.61 2.21
CA ALA A 45 12.07 -1.97 2.87
C ALA A 45 13.40 -2.52 2.36
N VAL A 46 14.40 -1.65 2.29
CA VAL A 46 15.77 -2.08 2.03
C VAL A 46 16.18 -3.21 2.99
N GLY A 47 16.81 -4.26 2.45
CA GLY A 47 17.15 -5.48 3.18
C GLY A 47 16.01 -6.49 3.37
N CYS A 48 14.80 -6.29 2.82
CA CYS A 48 13.68 -7.24 2.97
C CYS A 48 13.69 -8.43 1.98
N ASN A 49 14.79 -8.63 1.26
CA ASN A 49 14.92 -9.56 0.13
C ASN A 49 13.71 -9.59 -0.81
N LEU A 50 13.45 -8.44 -1.45
CA LEU A 50 12.29 -8.26 -2.32
C LEU A 50 12.32 -9.16 -3.57
N ALA A 51 13.52 -9.55 -4.02
CA ALA A 51 13.71 -10.35 -5.21
C ALA A 51 12.97 -11.70 -5.11
N ASP A 52 13.10 -12.41 -3.99
CA ASP A 52 12.41 -13.68 -3.75
C ASP A 52 10.88 -13.55 -3.84
N VAL A 53 10.32 -12.45 -3.34
CA VAL A 53 8.88 -12.19 -3.42
C VAL A 53 8.45 -11.92 -4.86
N VAL A 54 9.23 -11.14 -5.61
CA VAL A 54 8.96 -10.87 -7.03
C VAL A 54 9.07 -12.14 -7.86
N ASP A 55 10.08 -12.97 -7.64
CA ASP A 55 10.25 -14.23 -8.35
C ASP A 55 9.13 -15.22 -8.02
N GLU A 56 8.68 -15.28 -6.77
CA GLU A 56 7.54 -16.12 -6.42
C GLU A 56 6.22 -15.59 -7.04
N LEU A 57 6.00 -14.27 -7.08
CA LEU A 57 4.86 -13.70 -7.81
C LEU A 57 4.92 -14.05 -9.30
N LYS A 58 6.09 -13.96 -9.93
CA LYS A 58 6.29 -14.37 -11.34
C LYS A 58 5.91 -15.83 -11.54
N ASN A 59 6.34 -16.72 -10.65
CA ASN A 59 5.98 -18.13 -10.69
C ASN A 59 4.47 -18.33 -10.60
N GLN A 60 3.81 -17.70 -9.61
CA GLN A 60 2.37 -17.87 -9.38
C GLN A 60 1.51 -17.33 -10.54
N PHE A 61 1.85 -16.18 -11.12
CA PHE A 61 1.16 -15.68 -12.31
C PHE A 61 1.48 -16.50 -13.57
N GLY A 62 2.70 -17.01 -13.71
CA GLY A 62 3.08 -17.91 -14.80
C GLY A 62 2.26 -19.20 -14.83
N LEU A 63 1.87 -19.74 -13.67
CA LEU A 63 0.95 -20.90 -13.56
C LEU A 63 -0.45 -20.62 -14.14
N CYS A 64 -0.83 -19.34 -14.25
CA CYS A 64 -2.09 -18.87 -14.85
C CYS A 64 -1.91 -18.41 -16.32
N ASN A 65 -0.88 -18.93 -17.01
CA ASN A 65 -0.47 -18.60 -18.39
C ASN A 65 -0.38 -17.09 -18.67
N TYR A 66 0.05 -16.29 -17.70
CA TYR A 66 0.45 -14.92 -18.00
C TYR A 66 1.88 -14.91 -18.53
N GLU A 67 2.11 -14.09 -19.55
CA GLU A 67 3.45 -13.57 -19.78
C GLU A 67 3.77 -12.57 -18.65
N VAL A 68 4.92 -12.70 -18.00
CA VAL A 68 5.27 -11.84 -16.88
C VAL A 68 6.46 -10.96 -17.25
N ILE A 69 6.22 -9.65 -17.30
CA ILE A 69 7.24 -8.64 -17.59
C ILE A 69 7.65 -7.96 -16.28
N HIS A 70 8.92 -8.12 -15.91
CA HIS A 70 9.50 -7.52 -14.70
C HIS A 70 10.23 -6.22 -15.05
N VAL A 71 9.75 -5.11 -14.50
CA VAL A 71 10.31 -3.77 -14.69
C VAL A 71 10.95 -3.30 -13.39
N LYS A 72 12.25 -3.01 -13.42
CA LYS A 72 12.99 -2.50 -12.25
C LYS A 72 13.21 -1.00 -12.38
N LEU A 73 12.71 -0.21 -11.42
CA LEU A 73 12.92 1.24 -11.44
C LEU A 73 14.41 1.61 -11.39
N SER A 74 15.23 0.82 -10.70
CA SER A 74 16.68 1.00 -10.70
C SER A 74 17.32 0.84 -12.09
N THR A 75 16.78 -0.06 -12.93
CA THR A 75 17.21 -0.20 -14.33
C THR A 75 16.79 1.02 -15.14
N ILE A 76 15.57 1.52 -14.94
CA ILE A 76 15.09 2.76 -15.59
C ILE A 76 15.99 3.94 -15.26
N ILE A 77 16.33 4.13 -13.98
CA ILE A 77 17.24 5.18 -13.52
C ILE A 77 18.58 5.06 -14.26
N LYS A 78 19.18 3.87 -14.28
CA LYS A 78 20.44 3.63 -14.98
C LYS A 78 20.35 3.95 -16.47
N THR A 79 19.32 3.46 -17.15
CA THR A 79 19.11 3.68 -18.59
C THR A 79 18.93 5.15 -18.91
N TYR A 80 18.19 5.89 -18.08
CA TYR A 80 18.02 7.33 -18.24
C TYR A 80 19.38 8.05 -18.19
N TYR A 81 20.19 7.79 -17.16
CA TYR A 81 21.52 8.42 -17.01
C TYR A 81 22.63 7.84 -17.89
N LYS A 82 22.36 6.79 -18.67
CA LYS A 82 23.25 6.39 -19.79
C LYS A 82 23.12 7.35 -20.99
N SER A 83 21.96 7.99 -21.14
CA SER A 83 21.66 8.93 -22.23
C SER A 83 21.64 10.41 -21.79
N HIS A 84 21.79 10.67 -20.49
CA HIS A 84 21.77 12.01 -19.90
C HIS A 84 22.97 12.19 -18.96
N ALA A 85 23.46 13.43 -18.83
CA ALA A 85 24.56 13.71 -17.92
C ALA A 85 24.18 13.41 -16.46
N LEU A 86 25.10 12.78 -15.72
CA LEU A 86 24.96 12.59 -14.28
C LEU A 86 24.98 13.94 -13.55
N PRO A 87 24.25 14.07 -12.43
CA PRO A 87 24.39 15.22 -11.53
C PRO A 87 25.85 15.41 -11.08
N ALA A 88 26.23 16.65 -10.77
CA ALA A 88 27.60 17.02 -10.46
C ALA A 88 28.23 16.16 -9.35
N GLU A 89 27.46 15.81 -8.31
CA GLU A 89 27.89 14.95 -7.19
C GLU A 89 28.23 13.50 -7.57
N HIS A 90 27.86 13.06 -8.78
CA HIS A 90 28.08 11.71 -9.28
C HIS A 90 28.78 11.68 -10.64
N PHE A 91 29.37 12.79 -11.06
CA PHE A 91 30.06 12.89 -12.33
C PHE A 91 31.16 11.82 -12.46
N GLY A 92 31.20 11.15 -13.62
CA GLY A 92 32.19 10.11 -13.92
C GLY A 92 31.96 8.74 -13.26
N LYS A 93 30.86 8.53 -12.51
CA LYS A 93 30.56 7.21 -11.94
C LYS A 93 30.03 6.23 -12.99
N GLU A 94 30.54 5.00 -12.96
CA GLU A 94 30.02 3.89 -13.77
C GLU A 94 28.90 3.16 -13.02
N LEU A 95 27.65 3.40 -13.41
CA LEU A 95 26.47 2.91 -12.68
C LEU A 95 26.34 1.38 -12.63
N ASP A 96 27.03 0.65 -13.50
CA ASP A 96 27.01 -0.81 -13.57
C ASP A 96 28.09 -1.49 -12.72
N HIS A 97 29.04 -0.72 -12.16
CA HIS A 97 30.17 -1.23 -11.37
C HIS A 97 30.28 -0.58 -9.97
N LEU A 98 29.16 -0.09 -9.42
CA LEU A 98 29.10 0.49 -8.08
C LEU A 98 29.25 -0.60 -7.00
N GLY A 99 30.00 -0.29 -5.93
CA GLY A 99 30.02 -1.12 -4.72
C GLY A 99 28.64 -1.16 -4.03
N VAL A 100 28.41 -2.12 -3.12
CA VAL A 100 27.08 -2.34 -2.51
C VAL A 100 26.51 -1.08 -1.86
N ASP A 101 27.27 -0.45 -0.95
CA ASP A 101 26.84 0.77 -0.24
C ASP A 101 26.63 1.95 -1.20
N GLU A 102 27.55 2.10 -2.15
CA GLU A 102 27.50 3.17 -3.14
C GLU A 102 26.31 3.02 -4.09
N ARG A 103 25.98 1.79 -4.47
CA ARG A 103 24.84 1.46 -5.34
C ARG A 103 23.54 1.99 -4.76
N TYR A 104 23.26 1.73 -3.48
CA TYR A 104 22.04 2.20 -2.84
C TYR A 104 21.99 3.72 -2.79
N ARG A 105 23.06 4.36 -2.32
CA ARG A 105 23.10 5.82 -2.16
C ARG A 105 22.97 6.55 -3.48
N VAL A 106 23.79 6.19 -4.48
CA VAL A 106 23.79 6.82 -5.81
C VAL A 106 22.44 6.63 -6.50
N LEU A 107 21.85 5.43 -6.47
CA LEU A 107 20.55 5.23 -7.12
C LEU A 107 19.42 5.97 -6.41
N GLN A 108 19.47 6.12 -5.07
CA GLN A 108 18.52 6.97 -4.34
C GLN A 108 18.68 8.45 -4.73
N ASP A 109 19.91 8.96 -4.80
CA ASP A 109 20.22 10.35 -5.19
C ASP A 109 19.76 10.63 -6.64
N LEU A 110 20.03 9.71 -7.56
CA LEU A 110 19.61 9.80 -8.95
C LEU A 110 18.08 9.72 -9.11
N GLY A 111 17.42 8.87 -8.32
CA GLY A 111 15.96 8.80 -8.26
C GLY A 111 15.33 10.08 -7.73
N ASN A 112 15.91 10.66 -6.67
CA ASN A 112 15.50 11.96 -6.13
C ASN A 112 15.69 13.08 -7.15
N SER A 113 16.80 13.05 -7.91
CA SER A 113 17.08 14.00 -8.99
C SER A 113 16.06 13.89 -10.13
N LEU A 114 15.66 12.67 -10.50
CA LEU A 114 14.60 12.43 -11.48
C LEU A 114 13.25 12.97 -11.00
N ARG A 115 12.88 12.72 -9.74
CA ARG A 115 11.65 13.28 -9.16
C ARG A 115 11.68 14.81 -9.11
N LYS A 116 12.84 15.40 -8.81
CA LYS A 116 13.01 16.86 -8.87
C LYS A 116 12.81 17.42 -10.29
N ALA A 117 13.27 16.70 -11.31
CA ALA A 117 13.18 17.14 -12.70
C ALA A 117 11.78 16.92 -13.32
N LEU A 118 11.10 15.83 -12.97
CA LEU A 118 9.87 15.37 -13.64
C LEU A 118 8.61 15.49 -12.77
N GLY A 119 8.74 15.74 -11.47
CA GLY A 119 7.65 15.63 -10.48
C GLY A 119 7.83 14.42 -9.55
N ASP A 120 7.14 14.39 -8.42
CA ASP A 120 7.25 13.29 -7.42
C ASP A 120 6.86 11.92 -8.02
N GLU A 121 6.06 11.93 -9.09
CA GLU A 121 5.62 10.81 -9.90
C GLU A 121 6.59 10.41 -11.03
N GLY A 122 7.69 11.14 -11.23
CA GLY A 122 8.53 11.04 -12.43
C GLY A 122 9.06 9.64 -12.76
N LEU A 123 9.40 8.84 -11.74
CA LEU A 123 9.82 7.45 -11.95
C LEU A 123 8.67 6.56 -12.42
N ALA A 124 7.45 6.79 -11.93
CA ALA A 124 6.27 6.09 -12.43
C ALA A 124 5.95 6.49 -13.88
N THR A 125 6.14 7.76 -14.26
CA THR A 125 5.99 8.20 -15.65
C THR A 125 6.90 7.41 -16.60
N LEU A 126 8.18 7.26 -16.24
CA LEU A 126 9.14 6.50 -17.05
C LEU A 126 8.78 5.01 -17.11
N ALA A 127 8.34 4.42 -16.00
CA ALA A 127 7.91 3.02 -15.96
C ALA A 127 6.64 2.77 -16.79
N ILE A 128 5.66 3.69 -16.76
CA ILE A 128 4.46 3.63 -17.59
C ILE A 128 4.83 3.67 -19.07
N HIS A 129 5.80 4.51 -19.46
CA HIS A 129 6.30 4.54 -20.82
C HIS A 129 6.93 3.20 -21.24
N GLU A 130 7.75 2.58 -20.38
CA GLU A 130 8.32 1.25 -20.65
C GLU A 130 7.24 0.17 -20.79
N LEU A 131 6.22 0.17 -19.92
CA LEU A 131 5.05 -0.72 -20.04
C LEU A 131 4.32 -0.53 -21.38
N SER A 132 4.13 0.73 -21.80
CA SER A 132 3.49 1.04 -23.07
C SER A 132 4.30 0.55 -24.27
N LEU A 133 5.62 0.68 -24.23
CA LEU A 133 6.50 0.18 -25.30
C LEU A 133 6.49 -1.35 -25.36
N ALA A 134 6.60 -2.02 -24.20
CA ALA A 134 6.51 -3.47 -24.11
C ALA A 134 5.19 -3.99 -24.69
N ARG A 135 4.06 -3.38 -24.29
CA ARG A 135 2.74 -3.70 -24.84
C ARG A 135 2.69 -3.56 -26.37
N GLN A 136 3.20 -2.46 -26.91
CA GLN A 136 3.21 -2.21 -28.36
C GLN A 136 4.03 -3.26 -29.11
N LEU A 137 5.18 -3.65 -28.58
CA LEU A 137 6.00 -4.71 -29.16
C LEU A 137 5.24 -6.03 -29.19
N GLN A 138 4.61 -6.43 -28.09
CA GLN A 138 3.86 -7.68 -28.03
C GLN A 138 2.65 -7.69 -28.98
N ILE A 139 1.93 -6.57 -29.11
CA ILE A 139 0.81 -6.42 -30.06
C ILE A 139 1.31 -6.59 -31.50
N ASN A 140 2.45 -5.97 -31.83
CA ASN A 140 3.04 -6.08 -33.17
C ASN A 140 3.51 -7.52 -33.48
N GLU A 141 3.98 -8.25 -32.48
CA GLU A 141 4.43 -9.65 -32.62
C GLU A 141 3.26 -10.64 -32.71
N SER A 142 2.17 -10.41 -31.98
CA SER A 142 0.99 -11.29 -31.98
C SER A 142 0.08 -11.13 -33.20
N ALA A 143 0.15 -9.96 -33.86
CA ALA A 143 -0.79 -9.52 -34.90
C ALA A 143 -2.26 -9.48 -34.42
N ASP A 144 -2.49 -9.44 -33.10
CA ASP A 144 -3.79 -9.24 -32.47
C ASP A 144 -4.02 -7.73 -32.25
N GLU A 145 -5.27 -7.27 -32.30
CA GLU A 145 -5.62 -5.88 -31.95
C GLU A 145 -5.67 -5.66 -30.43
N ASP A 146 -5.88 -6.73 -29.65
CA ASP A 146 -5.97 -6.68 -28.20
C ASP A 146 -4.59 -6.89 -27.52
N PRO A 147 -4.31 -6.22 -26.39
CA PRO A 147 -3.14 -6.52 -25.59
C PRO A 147 -3.12 -7.99 -25.15
N PRO A 148 -1.93 -8.62 -25.17
CA PRO A 148 -1.79 -10.00 -24.69
C PRO A 148 -2.08 -10.11 -23.19
N ARG A 149 -2.21 -11.35 -22.76
CA ARG A 149 -2.39 -11.71 -21.34
C ARG A 149 -1.07 -11.54 -20.59
N THR A 150 -0.81 -10.32 -20.13
CA THR A 150 0.46 -9.94 -19.51
C THR A 150 0.29 -9.44 -18.07
N VAL A 151 1.18 -9.86 -17.18
CA VAL A 151 1.35 -9.24 -15.87
C VAL A 151 2.63 -8.41 -15.88
N TYR A 152 2.52 -7.12 -15.59
CA TYR A 152 3.67 -6.24 -15.38
C TYR A 152 3.95 -6.11 -13.90
N ILE A 153 5.17 -6.44 -13.47
CA ILE A 153 5.61 -6.28 -12.08
C ILE A 153 6.64 -5.16 -12.02
N ILE A 154 6.26 -4.04 -11.39
CA ILE A 154 7.12 -2.87 -11.18
C ILE A 154 7.76 -2.96 -9.80
N ASP A 155 9.06 -3.10 -9.81
CA ASP A 155 9.88 -3.36 -8.62
C ASP A 155 10.42 -2.06 -8.01
N GLN A 156 10.11 -1.87 -6.73
CA GLN A 156 10.52 -0.79 -5.82
C GLN A 156 9.86 0.58 -6.04
N LEU A 157 8.54 0.67 -5.90
CA LEU A 157 7.89 1.96 -5.67
C LEU A 157 8.27 2.48 -4.27
N LYS A 158 8.71 3.74 -4.18
CA LYS A 158 9.24 4.32 -2.94
C LYS A 158 8.63 5.68 -2.59
N ASN A 159 7.86 6.28 -3.51
CA ASN A 159 7.15 7.52 -3.27
C ASN A 159 5.63 7.34 -3.45
N PRO A 160 4.80 7.87 -2.54
CA PRO A 160 3.34 7.79 -2.66
C PRO A 160 2.78 8.37 -3.96
N ALA A 161 3.42 9.37 -4.55
CA ALA A 161 2.99 9.98 -5.82
C ALA A 161 3.14 9.02 -7.01
N GLU A 162 4.16 8.16 -6.98
CA GLU A 162 4.36 7.10 -7.99
C GLU A 162 3.16 6.14 -7.98
N VAL A 163 2.75 5.69 -6.79
CA VAL A 163 1.58 4.81 -6.61
C VAL A 163 0.29 5.48 -7.08
N ASP A 164 0.12 6.77 -6.79
CA ASP A 164 -1.08 7.52 -7.20
C ASP A 164 -1.18 7.64 -8.72
N LEU A 165 -0.06 7.86 -9.41
CA LEU A 165 -0.04 7.89 -10.87
C LEU A 165 -0.42 6.53 -11.46
N PHE A 166 0.14 5.43 -10.94
CA PHE A 166 -0.23 4.08 -11.39
C PHE A 166 -1.72 3.81 -11.18
N ARG A 167 -2.28 4.18 -10.03
CA ARG A 167 -3.72 4.07 -9.77
C ARG A 167 -4.58 4.91 -10.69
N LEU A 168 -4.12 6.11 -11.03
CA LEU A 168 -4.84 7.00 -11.94
C LEU A 168 -4.89 6.41 -13.36
N VAL A 169 -3.76 5.86 -13.82
CA VAL A 169 -3.61 5.33 -15.20
C VAL A 169 -4.29 3.98 -15.35
N TYR A 170 -4.04 3.04 -14.43
CA TYR A 170 -4.43 1.63 -14.57
C TYR A 170 -5.64 1.25 -13.72
N LYS A 171 -6.11 2.13 -12.84
CA LYS A 171 -7.36 1.98 -12.07
C LYS A 171 -7.49 0.60 -11.42
N ASN A 172 -8.48 -0.21 -11.81
CA ASN A 172 -8.81 -1.46 -11.13
C ASN A 172 -7.86 -2.61 -11.49
N ILE A 173 -7.05 -2.51 -12.55
CA ILE A 173 -6.04 -3.54 -12.89
C ILE A 173 -4.67 -3.28 -12.23
N PHE A 174 -4.53 -2.19 -11.45
CA PHE A 174 -3.34 -1.95 -10.65
C PHE A 174 -3.50 -2.43 -9.21
N TYR A 175 -2.51 -3.18 -8.73
CA TYR A 175 -2.40 -3.62 -7.35
C TYR A 175 -1.04 -3.25 -6.79
N LEU A 176 -1.02 -2.75 -5.55
CA LEU A 176 0.22 -2.54 -4.81
C LEU A 176 0.43 -3.65 -3.78
N VAL A 177 1.56 -4.36 -3.87
CA VAL A 177 2.01 -5.35 -2.88
C VAL A 177 3.07 -4.74 -1.98
N GLY A 178 2.80 -4.73 -0.67
CA GLY A 178 3.71 -4.25 0.36
C GLY A 178 4.44 -5.39 1.04
N VAL A 179 5.77 -5.40 0.99
CA VAL A 179 6.60 -6.41 1.63
C VAL A 179 7.13 -5.87 2.96
N MET A 180 6.72 -6.52 4.04
CA MET A 180 7.07 -6.17 5.40
C MET A 180 8.11 -7.14 5.95
N SER A 181 9.14 -6.61 6.58
CA SER A 181 10.17 -7.41 7.25
C SER A 181 10.67 -6.67 8.49
N PRO A 182 10.82 -7.36 9.65
CA PRO A 182 11.36 -6.77 10.86
C PRO A 182 12.71 -6.09 10.61
N GLN A 183 12.90 -4.89 11.16
CA GLN A 183 14.12 -4.09 10.97
C GLN A 183 15.40 -4.86 11.33
N GLN A 184 15.38 -5.65 12.40
CA GLN A 184 16.53 -6.43 12.83
C GLN A 184 16.99 -7.42 11.75
N LEU A 185 16.06 -8.14 11.12
CA LEU A 185 16.37 -9.08 10.04
C LEU A 185 16.91 -8.35 8.80
N ARG A 186 16.36 -7.17 8.50
CA ARG A 186 16.85 -6.31 7.40
C ARG A 186 18.28 -5.82 7.67
N LEU A 187 18.61 -5.44 8.90
CA LEU A 187 19.97 -5.06 9.31
C LEU A 187 20.93 -6.23 9.16
N GLU A 188 20.55 -7.43 9.60
CA GLU A 188 21.36 -8.64 9.46
C GLU A 188 21.61 -8.98 7.99
N GLN A 189 20.58 -8.88 7.14
CA GLN A 189 20.70 -9.07 5.69
C GLN A 189 21.67 -8.07 5.05
N LEU A 190 21.54 -6.77 5.32
CA LEU A 190 22.45 -5.75 4.77
C LEU A 190 23.90 -5.95 5.23
N ARG A 191 24.10 -6.43 6.46
CA ARG A 191 25.43 -6.80 6.95
C ARG A 191 26.02 -8.01 6.21
N GLN A 192 25.20 -9.00 5.88
CA GLN A 192 25.62 -10.14 5.05
C GLN A 192 25.98 -9.70 3.63
N GLU A 193 25.34 -8.64 3.11
CA GLU A 193 25.69 -8.00 1.83
C GLU A 193 26.99 -7.16 1.90
N GLY A 194 27.65 -7.08 3.06
CA GLY A 194 28.93 -6.40 3.24
C GLY A 194 28.84 -4.96 3.77
N MET A 195 27.66 -4.50 4.19
CA MET A 195 27.44 -3.15 4.71
C MET A 195 27.82 -3.04 6.20
N SER A 196 28.40 -1.91 6.60
CA SER A 196 28.65 -1.64 8.02
C SER A 196 27.32 -1.44 8.80
N PRO A 197 27.26 -1.76 10.11
CA PRO A 197 26.04 -1.55 10.90
C PRO A 197 25.51 -0.10 10.87
N VAL A 198 26.43 0.87 10.88
CA VAL A 198 26.09 2.30 10.82
C VAL A 198 25.48 2.65 9.46
N ALA A 199 26.15 2.26 8.37
CA ALA A 199 25.65 2.51 7.01
C ALA A 199 24.31 1.82 6.75
N ALA A 200 24.11 0.60 7.27
CA ALA A 200 22.84 -0.13 7.17
C ALA A 200 21.71 0.60 7.89
N GLN A 201 21.97 1.08 9.11
CA GLN A 201 20.98 1.84 9.86
C GLN A 201 20.65 3.17 9.15
N GLU A 202 21.65 3.92 8.69
CA GLU A 202 21.45 5.17 7.94
C GLU A 202 20.63 4.94 6.66
N LEU A 203 20.91 3.85 5.93
CA LEU A 203 20.19 3.49 4.71
C LEU A 203 18.72 3.13 5.00
N ILE A 204 18.45 2.38 6.07
CA ILE A 204 17.09 2.04 6.50
C ILE A 204 16.30 3.30 6.86
N GLU A 205 16.90 4.19 7.65
CA GLU A 205 16.27 5.45 8.07
C GLU A 205 15.95 6.34 6.86
N ARG A 206 16.90 6.42 5.92
CA ARG A 206 16.74 7.16 4.67
C ARG A 206 15.63 6.58 3.79
N ASP A 207 15.61 5.26 3.59
CA ASP A 207 14.59 4.58 2.79
C ASP A 207 13.18 4.77 3.38
N ARG A 208 13.06 4.74 4.72
CA ARG A 208 11.79 4.89 5.43
C ARG A 208 11.12 6.24 5.18
N ASN A 209 11.83 7.34 5.47
CA ASN A 209 11.29 8.70 5.38
C ASN A 209 12.42 9.75 5.30
N GLU A 210 12.89 10.02 4.09
CA GLU A 210 13.91 11.02 3.81
C GLU A 210 13.35 12.44 3.94
N ASN A 211 14.06 13.30 4.66
CA ASN A 211 13.60 14.64 5.03
C ASN A 211 13.82 15.70 3.93
N ILE A 212 13.55 15.34 2.67
CA ILE A 212 13.63 16.23 1.50
C ILE A 212 12.39 16.06 0.63
N ARG A 213 12.00 17.12 -0.10
CA ARG A 213 10.72 17.17 -0.85
C ARG A 213 10.53 15.97 -1.80
N HIS A 214 11.57 15.63 -2.55
CA HIS A 214 11.54 14.59 -3.60
C HIS A 214 12.16 13.26 -3.14
N GLY A 215 12.28 13.08 -1.82
CA GLY A 215 13.02 11.98 -1.21
C GLY A 215 12.27 10.64 -1.19
N GLN A 216 12.92 9.64 -0.61
CA GLN A 216 12.31 8.34 -0.32
C GLN A 216 11.24 8.47 0.78
N LEU A 217 10.08 7.85 0.56
CA LEU A 217 8.92 7.92 1.45
C LEU A 217 8.27 6.53 1.56
N LEU A 218 9.08 5.49 1.80
CA LEU A 218 8.58 4.11 1.81
C LEU A 218 7.50 3.89 2.87
N GLU A 219 7.64 4.47 4.06
CA GLU A 219 6.65 4.31 5.15
C GLU A 219 5.23 4.67 4.67
N LYS A 220 5.12 5.79 3.96
CA LYS A 220 3.85 6.27 3.37
C LYS A 220 3.43 5.46 2.15
N THR A 221 4.40 4.92 1.41
CA THR A 221 4.16 4.13 0.20
C THR A 221 3.58 2.76 0.56
N VAL A 222 4.16 2.06 1.54
CA VAL A 222 3.71 0.72 1.95
C VAL A 222 2.29 0.74 2.53
N GLN A 223 1.89 1.84 3.19
CA GLN A 223 0.53 2.08 3.68
C GLN A 223 -0.55 2.13 2.60
N LYS A 224 -0.13 2.36 1.35
CA LYS A 224 -1.04 2.32 0.21
C LYS A 224 -1.26 0.91 -0.31
N SER A 225 -0.56 -0.11 0.19
CA SER A 225 -0.66 -1.47 -0.34
C SER A 225 -2.07 -2.04 -0.26
N ASP A 226 -2.40 -2.82 -1.28
CA ASP A 226 -3.65 -3.56 -1.44
C ASP A 226 -3.54 -4.96 -0.81
N PHE A 227 -2.31 -5.48 -0.74
CA PHE A 227 -1.98 -6.76 -0.11
C PHE A 227 -0.60 -6.66 0.57
N PHE A 228 -0.46 -7.26 1.75
CA PHE A 228 0.78 -7.29 2.52
C PHE A 228 1.37 -8.69 2.56
N ILE A 229 2.67 -8.81 2.31
CA ILE A 229 3.43 -10.06 2.42
C ILE A 229 4.49 -9.86 3.50
N ARG A 230 4.55 -10.78 4.46
CA ARG A 230 5.59 -10.75 5.49
C ARG A 230 6.75 -11.63 5.05
N ASN A 231 7.92 -11.04 4.88
CA ASN A 231 9.15 -11.78 4.59
C ASN A 231 10.02 -11.87 5.83
N ALA A 232 10.03 -13.04 6.46
CA ALA A 232 10.82 -13.33 7.65
C ALA A 232 12.26 -13.78 7.35
N LEU A 233 12.69 -13.84 6.07
CA LEU A 233 14.07 -14.15 5.66
C LEU A 233 14.64 -15.51 6.14
N THR A 234 13.84 -16.37 6.77
CA THR A 234 14.28 -17.62 7.41
C THR A 234 13.98 -18.88 6.60
N THR A 235 12.98 -18.86 5.69
CA THR A 235 12.64 -20.02 4.84
C THR A 235 12.02 -19.61 3.49
N VAL A 236 12.56 -20.14 2.38
CA VAL A 236 12.07 -19.88 1.00
C VAL A 236 10.63 -20.41 0.79
N GLY A 237 10.25 -21.51 1.45
CA GLY A 237 8.90 -22.09 1.35
C GLY A 237 7.78 -21.24 1.98
N SER A 238 8.10 -20.16 2.69
CA SER A 238 7.13 -19.30 3.35
C SER A 238 6.37 -18.37 2.40
N LEU A 239 6.92 -18.05 1.22
CA LEU A 239 6.37 -17.05 0.29
C LEU A 239 5.29 -17.60 -0.64
N ALA A 240 5.29 -18.91 -0.92
CA ALA A 240 4.35 -19.54 -1.84
C ALA A 240 2.89 -19.38 -1.39
N LYS A 241 2.62 -19.52 -0.08
CA LYS A 241 1.28 -19.38 0.48
C LYS A 241 0.71 -17.96 0.36
N PRO A 242 1.40 -16.88 0.80
CA PRO A 242 0.88 -15.52 0.65
C PRO A 242 0.81 -15.08 -0.83
N CYS A 243 1.78 -15.46 -1.68
CA CYS A 243 1.76 -15.12 -3.10
C CYS A 243 0.62 -15.83 -3.84
N SER A 244 0.44 -17.15 -3.66
CA SER A 244 -0.67 -17.89 -4.25
C SER A 244 -2.04 -17.39 -3.75
N ARG A 245 -2.15 -17.00 -2.47
CA ARG A 245 -3.36 -16.35 -1.94
C ARG A 245 -3.64 -15.04 -2.67
N PHE A 246 -2.65 -14.17 -2.85
CA PHE A 246 -2.82 -12.92 -3.58
C PHE A 246 -3.28 -13.17 -5.02
N VAL A 247 -2.61 -14.07 -5.76
CA VAL A 247 -3.02 -14.44 -7.12
C VAL A 247 -4.44 -15.00 -7.14
N GLY A 248 -4.79 -15.88 -6.20
CA GLY A 248 -6.14 -16.42 -6.07
C GLY A 248 -7.19 -15.33 -5.82
N LEU A 249 -6.89 -14.32 -5.00
CA LEU A 249 -7.79 -13.19 -4.74
C LEU A 249 -7.97 -12.28 -5.95
N VAL A 250 -6.89 -11.99 -6.69
CA VAL A 250 -6.95 -11.21 -7.95
C VAL A 250 -7.85 -11.89 -8.98
N HIS A 251 -7.85 -13.23 -9.01
CA HIS A 251 -8.67 -14.05 -9.91
C HIS A 251 -10.03 -14.46 -9.32
N GLY A 252 -10.35 -14.10 -8.08
CA GLY A 252 -11.63 -14.41 -7.45
C GLY A 252 -11.82 -15.90 -7.17
N GLN A 253 -10.74 -16.61 -6.84
CA GLN A 253 -10.76 -18.03 -6.51
C GLN A 253 -11.88 -18.35 -5.52
N ASN A 254 -12.73 -19.28 -5.92
CA ASN A 254 -13.86 -19.72 -5.11
C ASN A 254 -13.37 -20.37 -3.81
N GLY A 255 -14.02 -20.05 -2.69
CA GLY A 255 -13.66 -20.56 -1.37
C GLY A 255 -12.57 -19.78 -0.63
N LEU A 256 -11.94 -18.76 -1.24
CA LEU A 256 -11.08 -17.85 -0.48
C LEU A 256 -11.93 -16.91 0.39
N THR A 257 -11.90 -17.15 1.69
CA THR A 257 -12.50 -16.29 2.71
C THR A 257 -11.43 -15.54 3.50
N PRO A 258 -11.79 -14.45 4.21
CA PRO A 258 -10.87 -13.75 5.10
C PRO A 258 -10.21 -14.68 6.12
N THR A 259 -8.92 -14.43 6.42
CA THR A 259 -8.27 -15.02 7.60
C THR A 259 -8.76 -14.32 8.88
N SER A 260 -8.45 -14.91 10.03
CA SER A 260 -8.70 -14.27 11.34
C SER A 260 -7.98 -12.92 11.43
N ASP A 261 -6.73 -12.84 10.95
CA ASP A 261 -5.96 -11.61 10.99
C ASP A 261 -6.53 -10.54 10.06
N GLU A 262 -6.93 -10.91 8.83
CA GLU A 262 -7.59 -9.99 7.89
C GLU A 262 -8.90 -9.45 8.48
N SER A 263 -9.67 -10.29 9.16
CA SER A 263 -10.95 -9.91 9.79
C SER A 263 -10.75 -9.01 11.01
N GLY A 264 -9.79 -9.34 11.86
CA GLY A 264 -9.42 -8.51 13.02
C GLY A 264 -8.86 -7.16 12.62
N MET A 265 -7.99 -7.13 11.61
CA MET A 265 -7.43 -5.89 11.07
C MET A 265 -8.48 -5.05 10.35
N TYR A 266 -9.43 -5.66 9.63
CA TYR A 266 -10.57 -4.94 9.07
C TYR A 266 -11.48 -4.35 10.16
N ALA A 267 -11.73 -5.08 11.26
CA ALA A 267 -12.46 -4.54 12.40
C ALA A 267 -11.76 -3.33 13.03
N ALA A 268 -10.43 -3.41 13.20
CA ALA A 268 -9.61 -2.30 13.69
C ALA A 268 -9.69 -1.09 12.75
N HIS A 269 -9.49 -1.31 11.44
CA HIS A 269 -9.59 -0.24 10.45
C HIS A 269 -10.98 0.39 10.37
N SER A 270 -12.04 -0.43 10.37
CA SER A 270 -13.42 0.05 10.37
C SER A 270 -13.70 0.93 11.60
N ALA A 271 -13.18 0.55 12.77
CA ALA A 271 -13.26 1.39 13.97
C ALA A 271 -12.49 2.71 13.82
N SER A 272 -11.32 2.72 13.16
CA SER A 272 -10.52 3.93 12.94
C SER A 272 -11.30 5.04 12.21
N LEU A 273 -12.26 4.68 11.35
CA LEU A 273 -13.09 5.62 10.59
C LEU A 273 -14.01 6.47 11.50
N LYS A 274 -14.19 6.08 12.77
CA LYS A 274 -14.92 6.86 13.77
C LYS A 274 -14.10 8.01 14.36
N SER A 275 -12.77 7.98 14.20
CA SER A 275 -11.88 9.01 14.75
C SER A 275 -12.01 10.33 14.00
N ALA A 276 -12.22 11.40 14.75
CA ALA A 276 -12.10 12.78 14.26
C ALA A 276 -10.82 13.46 14.77
N CYS A 277 -9.81 12.68 15.18
CA CYS A 277 -8.55 13.25 15.64
C CYS A 277 -7.84 14.02 14.51
N LEU A 278 -7.37 15.24 14.81
CA LEU A 278 -6.70 16.12 13.86
C LEU A 278 -5.32 15.62 13.40
N SER A 279 -4.71 14.67 14.12
CA SER A 279 -3.35 14.20 13.85
C SER A 279 -3.31 12.92 13.01
N ARG A 280 -4.03 11.87 13.45
CA ARG A 280 -4.06 10.55 12.78
C ARG A 280 -5.39 9.87 13.04
N GLN A 281 -5.82 9.01 12.11
CA GLN A 281 -6.92 8.08 12.34
C GLN A 281 -6.33 6.69 12.61
N VAL A 282 -6.47 6.22 13.84
CA VAL A 282 -5.94 4.94 14.31
C VAL A 282 -7.09 4.12 14.88
N GLY A 283 -7.11 2.84 14.58
CA GLY A 283 -8.10 1.91 15.11
C GLY A 283 -7.45 0.64 15.61
N ALA A 284 -8.10 0.02 16.59
CA ALA A 284 -7.70 -1.24 17.19
C ALA A 284 -8.90 -2.16 17.38
N SER A 285 -8.67 -3.46 17.39
CA SER A 285 -9.65 -4.47 17.80
C SER A 285 -8.98 -5.52 18.66
N ILE A 286 -9.76 -6.18 19.51
CA ILE A 286 -9.32 -7.30 20.33
C ILE A 286 -10.20 -8.49 19.97
N ALA A 287 -9.58 -9.61 19.63
CA ALA A 287 -10.24 -10.88 19.38
C ALA A 287 -9.84 -11.94 20.42
N ASP A 288 -10.66 -12.96 20.58
CA ASP A 288 -10.28 -14.18 21.30
C ASP A 288 -9.38 -15.09 20.42
N GLU A 289 -8.92 -16.21 20.98
CA GLU A 289 -8.09 -17.20 20.28
C GLU A 289 -8.83 -17.88 19.11
N SER A 290 -10.17 -17.81 19.07
CA SER A 290 -10.98 -18.32 17.94
C SER A 290 -11.17 -17.28 16.83
N GLY A 291 -10.68 -16.05 17.03
CA GLY A 291 -10.82 -14.94 16.08
C GLY A 291 -12.12 -14.15 16.21
N ASN A 292 -12.93 -14.37 17.25
CA ASN A 292 -14.15 -13.58 17.48
C ASN A 292 -13.78 -12.21 18.05
N ILE A 293 -14.31 -11.14 17.46
CA ILE A 293 -14.04 -9.78 17.92
C ILE A 293 -14.79 -9.50 19.23
N LEU A 294 -14.03 -9.22 20.30
CA LEU A 294 -14.52 -8.90 21.63
C LEU A 294 -14.76 -7.39 21.81
N SER A 295 -13.88 -6.58 21.25
CA SER A 295 -13.97 -5.12 21.29
C SER A 295 -13.27 -4.46 20.12
N VAL A 296 -13.62 -3.19 19.93
CA VAL A 296 -12.93 -2.27 19.01
C VAL A 296 -12.62 -0.97 19.75
N GLY A 297 -11.63 -0.22 19.29
CA GLY A 297 -11.26 1.09 19.79
C GLY A 297 -10.75 1.98 18.66
N TRP A 298 -10.82 3.28 18.86
CA TRP A 298 -10.24 4.28 17.96
C TRP A 298 -9.69 5.43 18.79
N ASN A 299 -8.80 6.23 18.23
CA ASN A 299 -8.24 7.35 18.95
C ASN A 299 -9.20 8.56 18.91
N ASP A 300 -9.72 8.98 20.06
CA ASP A 300 -10.48 10.22 20.18
C ASP A 300 -10.57 10.69 21.64
N VAL A 301 -11.24 11.83 21.86
CA VAL A 301 -11.38 12.44 23.18
C VAL A 301 -12.36 11.63 24.04
N PRO A 302 -11.98 11.21 25.26
CA PRO A 302 -12.86 10.49 26.18
C PRO A 302 -13.90 11.38 26.83
N GLN A 303 -15.01 10.77 27.26
CA GLN A 303 -16.13 11.43 27.95
C GLN A 303 -16.13 11.16 29.45
N ALA A 304 -16.71 12.08 30.21
CA ALA A 304 -17.08 11.80 31.59
C ALA A 304 -18.12 10.65 31.63
N GLY A 305 -17.90 9.66 32.50
CA GLY A 305 -18.72 8.44 32.54
C GLY A 305 -18.21 7.29 31.65
N GLY A 306 -17.17 7.52 30.83
CA GLY A 306 -16.54 6.52 29.97
C GLY A 306 -16.99 6.61 28.51
N GLY A 307 -16.25 5.91 27.63
CA GLY A 307 -16.44 6.02 26.18
C GLY A 307 -15.81 7.28 25.58
N LEU A 308 -16.01 7.45 24.28
CA LEU A 308 -15.46 8.56 23.48
C LEU A 308 -16.59 9.43 22.94
N TYR A 309 -16.29 10.71 22.69
CA TYR A 309 -17.20 11.57 21.95
C TYR A 309 -17.41 11.06 20.52
N THR A 310 -18.65 11.08 20.05
CA THR A 310 -19.08 10.68 18.71
C THR A 310 -19.93 11.78 18.06
N ALA A 311 -20.34 11.56 16.82
CA ALA A 311 -21.28 12.44 16.12
C ALA A 311 -22.66 12.52 16.78
N ASP A 312 -23.03 11.54 17.62
CA ASP A 312 -24.34 11.47 18.28
C ASP A 312 -24.38 12.30 19.58
N ASN A 313 -23.24 12.78 20.06
CA ASN A 313 -23.22 13.58 21.27
C ASN A 313 -23.64 15.03 20.97
N PRO A 314 -24.67 15.56 21.67
CA PRO A 314 -25.15 16.93 21.43
C PRO A 314 -24.13 17.99 21.83
N ASN A 315 -23.27 17.68 22.81
CA ASN A 315 -22.17 18.53 23.24
C ASN A 315 -20.82 17.88 22.89
N ASP A 316 -20.46 17.92 21.61
CA ASP A 316 -19.21 17.36 21.11
C ASP A 316 -17.98 18.15 21.62
N GLN A 317 -17.15 17.48 22.41
CA GLN A 317 -15.91 18.06 22.96
C GLN A 317 -14.65 17.53 22.29
N ARG A 318 -14.73 16.90 21.11
CA ARG A 318 -13.55 16.50 20.34
C ARG A 318 -12.76 17.73 19.90
N CYS A 319 -11.46 17.57 19.65
CA CYS A 319 -10.56 18.68 19.29
C CYS A 319 -11.01 19.48 18.04
N VAL A 320 -11.73 18.83 17.12
CA VAL A 320 -12.33 19.47 15.93
C VAL A 320 -13.40 20.49 16.27
N THR A 321 -14.09 20.32 17.41
CA THR A 321 -15.20 21.18 17.87
C THR A 321 -14.73 22.05 19.04
N HIS A 322 -14.12 21.45 20.05
CA HIS A 322 -13.58 22.09 21.24
C HIS A 322 -12.22 22.74 20.96
N GLY A 323 -12.18 24.07 20.96
CA GLY A 323 -10.95 24.84 20.74
C GLY A 323 -10.40 24.78 19.30
N ARG A 324 -10.92 23.89 18.45
CA ARG A 324 -10.59 23.75 17.02
C ARG A 324 -9.09 23.65 16.76
N LYS A 325 -8.38 22.91 17.61
CA LYS A 325 -6.92 22.80 17.55
C LYS A 325 -6.42 21.45 18.05
N CYS A 326 -5.28 21.02 17.54
CA CYS A 326 -4.52 19.92 18.11
C CYS A 326 -3.85 20.40 19.41
N TYR A 327 -4.34 19.94 20.56
CA TYR A 327 -3.76 20.30 21.86
C TYR A 327 -2.32 19.82 21.99
N ASN A 328 -1.99 18.67 21.40
CA ASN A 328 -0.62 18.16 21.42
C ASN A 328 0.36 19.12 20.74
N ASP A 329 0.06 19.53 19.51
CA ASP A 329 0.93 20.45 18.76
C ASP A 329 0.94 21.85 19.39
N PHE A 330 -0.20 22.31 19.91
CA PHE A 330 -0.27 23.57 20.65
C PHE A 330 0.67 23.61 21.86
N HIS A 331 0.72 22.54 22.65
CA HIS A 331 1.61 22.45 23.81
C HIS A 331 3.07 22.23 23.43
N LYS A 332 3.36 21.46 22.36
CA LYS A 332 4.71 21.36 21.80
C LYS A 332 5.25 22.72 21.33
N LEU A 333 4.43 23.54 20.68
CA LEU A 333 4.81 24.91 20.29
C LEU A 333 5.12 25.80 21.50
N ARG A 334 4.38 25.64 22.61
CA ARG A 334 4.71 26.34 23.86
C ARG A 334 6.03 25.89 24.48
N LEU A 335 6.33 24.59 24.40
CA LEU A 335 7.63 24.06 24.82
C LEU A 335 8.75 24.67 23.98
N VAL A 336 8.60 24.73 22.65
CA VAL A 336 9.55 25.41 21.74
C VAL A 336 9.77 26.86 22.14
N ASN A 337 8.69 27.63 22.33
CA ASN A 337 8.80 29.04 22.71
C ASN A 337 9.51 29.21 24.06
N SER A 338 9.35 28.26 24.97
CA SER A 338 10.05 28.25 26.26
C SER A 338 11.56 27.97 26.07
N ILE A 339 11.92 27.02 25.21
CA ILE A 339 13.32 26.72 24.86
C ILE A 339 13.98 27.93 24.20
N VAL A 340 13.32 28.55 23.21
CA VAL A 340 13.80 29.77 22.53
C VAL A 340 14.05 30.88 23.54
N LYS A 341 13.13 31.08 24.49
CA LYS A 341 13.29 32.08 25.54
C LYS A 341 14.50 31.80 26.42
N ILE A 342 14.69 30.56 26.88
CA ILE A 342 15.84 30.16 27.70
C ILE A 342 17.16 30.40 26.95
N LEU A 343 17.23 30.03 25.66
CA LEU A 343 18.42 30.23 24.84
C LEU A 343 18.73 31.71 24.64
N LYS A 344 17.72 32.55 24.39
CA LYS A 344 17.86 33.99 24.29
C LYS A 344 18.32 34.62 25.61
N ASP A 345 17.68 34.26 26.72
CA ASP A 345 17.96 34.79 28.05
C ASP A 345 19.37 34.40 28.54
N SER A 346 19.99 33.38 27.94
CA SER A 346 21.40 33.03 28.18
C SER A 346 22.39 34.10 27.69
N GLY A 347 21.95 35.03 26.82
CA GLY A 347 22.79 36.06 26.21
C GLY A 347 23.78 35.54 25.17
N LYS A 348 23.84 34.22 24.92
CA LYS A 348 24.80 33.60 23.99
C LYS A 348 24.28 33.42 22.57
N VAL A 349 22.96 33.49 22.38
CA VAL A 349 22.28 33.18 21.11
C VAL A 349 21.26 34.27 20.83
N ASN A 350 21.19 34.75 19.59
CA ASN A 350 20.17 35.72 19.18
C ASN A 350 18.80 35.05 18.93
N GLN A 351 17.75 35.85 18.71
CA GLN A 351 16.38 35.35 18.54
C GLN A 351 16.23 34.39 17.35
N GLU A 352 16.86 34.72 16.21
CA GLU A 352 16.74 33.94 14.97
C GLU A 352 17.42 32.58 15.10
N LEU A 353 18.66 32.57 15.60
CA LEU A 353 19.42 31.34 15.82
C LEU A 353 18.77 30.47 16.91
N ALA A 354 18.20 31.07 17.96
CA ALA A 354 17.47 30.32 18.99
C ALA A 354 16.21 29.64 18.42
N ALA A 355 15.48 30.33 17.53
CA ALA A 355 14.32 29.76 16.85
C ALA A 355 14.73 28.60 15.92
N GLU A 356 15.76 28.81 15.09
CA GLU A 356 16.29 27.78 14.18
C GLU A 356 16.74 26.52 14.94
N LEU A 357 17.52 26.68 16.02
CA LEU A 357 18.00 25.56 16.84
C LEU A 357 16.83 24.82 17.49
N SER A 358 15.82 25.52 17.98
CA SER A 358 14.67 24.89 18.63
C SER A 358 13.81 24.10 17.64
N GLU A 359 13.66 24.60 16.41
CA GLU A 359 12.98 23.87 15.33
C GLU A 359 13.76 22.61 14.93
N LYS A 360 15.09 22.72 14.76
CA LYS A 360 15.97 21.57 14.50
C LYS A 360 15.87 20.52 15.62
N ILE A 361 15.87 20.93 16.89
CA ILE A 361 15.70 19.99 18.02
C ILE A 361 14.39 19.21 17.89
N LEU A 362 13.27 19.85 17.59
CA LEU A 362 12.01 19.11 17.42
C LEU A 362 12.03 18.20 16.18
N LYS A 363 12.62 18.66 15.07
CA LYS A 363 12.61 17.95 13.81
C LYS A 363 13.54 16.73 13.82
N ASP A 364 14.71 16.89 14.43
CA ASP A 364 15.85 15.98 14.32
C ASP A 364 16.05 15.13 15.59
N THR A 365 15.23 15.34 16.63
CA THR A 365 15.27 14.52 17.87
C THR A 365 13.89 13.92 18.20
N PRO A 366 13.80 12.94 19.13
CA PRO A 366 12.53 12.38 19.58
C PRO A 366 11.56 13.39 20.21
N ALA A 367 12.02 14.60 20.57
CA ALA A 367 11.18 15.63 21.18
C ALA A 367 9.97 16.03 20.31
N GLY A 368 10.09 15.99 18.97
CA GLY A 368 8.97 16.26 18.07
C GLY A 368 7.86 15.20 18.10
N ALA A 369 8.20 13.99 18.56
CA ALA A 369 7.31 12.84 18.62
C ALA A 369 6.54 12.70 19.94
N LEU A 370 6.65 13.69 20.84
CA LEU A 370 5.86 13.75 22.07
C LEU A 370 4.35 13.81 21.74
N ILE A 371 3.57 13.07 22.53
CA ILE A 371 2.12 12.88 22.35
C ILE A 371 1.33 13.02 23.66
N GLU A 372 2.03 13.28 24.78
CA GLU A 372 1.51 13.33 26.14
C GLU A 372 0.54 14.50 26.38
N TYR A 373 0.58 15.52 25.53
CA TYR A 373 -0.30 16.68 25.63
C TYR A 373 -1.60 16.52 24.82
N SER A 374 -1.83 15.35 24.24
CA SER A 374 -3.08 15.02 23.54
C SER A 374 -4.24 14.87 24.52
N ARG A 375 -5.42 15.37 24.14
CA ARG A 375 -6.69 15.05 24.81
C ARG A 375 -7.26 13.69 24.39
N ALA A 376 -6.86 13.20 23.22
CA ALA A 376 -7.35 11.94 22.70
C ALA A 376 -6.63 10.77 23.39
N ILE A 377 -7.40 9.78 23.81
CA ILE A 377 -6.85 8.47 24.16
C ILE A 377 -6.51 7.70 22.88
N HIS A 378 -5.61 6.73 22.97
CA HIS A 378 -5.23 5.90 21.83
C HIS A 378 -6.19 4.74 21.60
N ALA A 379 -6.20 4.23 20.36
CA ALA A 379 -7.10 3.17 19.94
C ALA A 379 -6.91 1.87 20.74
N GLU A 380 -5.66 1.48 21.01
CA GLU A 380 -5.34 0.26 21.76
C GLU A 380 -5.85 0.33 23.20
N MET A 381 -5.65 1.48 23.86
CA MET A 381 -6.12 1.71 25.22
C MET A 381 -7.65 1.70 25.26
N GLU A 382 -8.32 2.35 24.30
CA GLU A 382 -9.77 2.35 24.23
C GLU A 382 -10.35 0.95 23.94
N ALA A 383 -9.69 0.13 23.11
CA ALA A 383 -10.12 -1.24 22.86
C ALA A 383 -10.09 -2.09 24.14
N ILE A 384 -9.05 -1.92 24.97
CA ILE A 384 -8.95 -2.54 26.31
C ILE A 384 -10.04 -2.01 27.25
N LEU A 385 -10.21 -0.69 27.33
CA LEU A 385 -11.21 -0.07 28.20
C LEU A 385 -12.64 -0.42 27.80
N ASN A 386 -12.92 -0.62 26.50
CA ASN A 386 -14.22 -1.11 26.02
C ASN A 386 -14.58 -2.49 26.55
N ILE A 387 -13.59 -3.35 26.80
CA ILE A 387 -13.80 -4.63 27.48
C ILE A 387 -14.02 -4.39 28.97
N ALA A 388 -13.17 -3.58 29.61
CA ALA A 388 -13.25 -3.30 31.04
C ALA A 388 -14.59 -2.67 31.49
N ARG A 389 -15.26 -1.91 30.61
CA ARG A 389 -16.58 -1.33 30.89
C ARG A 389 -17.74 -2.33 30.79
N LYS A 390 -17.52 -3.54 30.26
CA LYS A 390 -18.54 -4.60 30.12
C LYS A 390 -18.38 -5.63 31.24
N SER A 391 -19.48 -6.04 31.86
CA SER A 391 -19.47 -7.17 32.81
C SER A 391 -19.03 -8.46 32.10
N GLY A 392 -18.08 -9.17 32.70
CA GLY A 392 -17.59 -10.47 32.20
C GLY A 392 -16.66 -10.41 30.99
N GLY A 393 -16.25 -9.21 30.55
CA GLY A 393 -15.25 -9.06 29.49
C GLY A 393 -13.84 -9.45 29.97
N THR A 394 -13.05 -10.09 29.11
CA THR A 394 -11.64 -10.39 29.39
C THR A 394 -10.74 -10.07 28.20
N THR A 395 -9.55 -9.54 28.47
CA THR A 395 -8.46 -9.36 27.51
C THR A 395 -7.44 -10.50 27.56
N LEU A 396 -7.55 -11.40 28.54
CA LEU A 396 -6.59 -12.48 28.75
C LEU A 396 -6.52 -13.39 27.52
N ASN A 397 -5.29 -13.67 27.09
CA ASN A 397 -4.96 -14.46 25.90
C ASN A 397 -5.51 -13.87 24.59
N GLY A 398 -6.00 -12.63 24.60
CA GLY A 398 -6.55 -11.98 23.42
C GLY A 398 -5.47 -11.66 22.38
N ILE A 399 -5.93 -11.46 21.15
CA ILE A 399 -5.14 -10.99 20.03
C ILE A 399 -5.59 -9.56 19.71
N MET A 400 -4.68 -8.61 19.76
CA MET A 400 -4.94 -7.24 19.37
C MET A 400 -4.52 -6.99 17.93
N TYR A 401 -5.39 -6.37 17.15
CA TYR A 401 -5.08 -5.85 15.82
C TYR A 401 -5.09 -4.33 15.90
N THR A 402 -4.08 -3.65 15.36
CA THR A 402 -4.03 -2.19 15.33
C THR A 402 -3.54 -1.69 13.98
N THR A 403 -4.12 -0.59 13.48
CA THR A 403 -3.71 -0.02 12.19
C THR A 403 -2.29 0.54 12.25
N THR A 404 -1.80 0.90 13.44
CA THR A 404 -0.50 1.53 13.64
C THR A 404 0.25 0.85 14.78
N TYR A 405 1.57 0.66 14.66
CA TYR A 405 2.38 0.05 15.71
C TYR A 405 2.19 0.78 17.07
N PRO A 406 1.95 0.06 18.17
CA PRO A 406 1.67 0.68 19.46
C PRO A 406 2.82 1.54 19.98
N CYS A 407 2.50 2.75 20.48
CA CYS A 407 3.49 3.54 21.20
C CYS A 407 3.87 2.86 22.54
N HIS A 408 5.01 3.24 23.14
CA HIS A 408 5.46 2.70 24.43
C HIS A 408 4.42 2.88 25.55
N ASN A 409 3.62 3.96 25.52
CA ASN A 409 2.51 4.15 26.46
C ASN A 409 1.37 3.16 26.24
N CYS A 410 1.05 2.76 25.00
CA CYS A 410 0.09 1.69 24.73
C CYS A 410 0.65 0.32 25.11
N ALA A 411 1.93 0.07 24.79
CA ALA A 411 2.61 -1.20 25.02
C ALA A 411 2.49 -1.67 26.48
N ARG A 412 2.71 -0.79 27.46
CA ARG A 412 2.54 -1.15 28.88
C ARG A 412 1.11 -1.57 29.25
N HIS A 413 0.09 -1.00 28.61
CA HIS A 413 -1.31 -1.38 28.84
C HIS A 413 -1.63 -2.72 28.16
N ILE A 414 -1.11 -2.93 26.95
CA ILE A 414 -1.22 -4.21 26.24
C ILE A 414 -0.63 -5.32 27.12
N ILE A 415 0.59 -5.11 27.64
CA ILE A 415 1.27 -6.04 28.55
C ILE A 415 0.43 -6.32 29.78
N ALA A 416 0.05 -5.27 30.51
CA ALA A 416 -0.71 -5.41 31.75
C ALA A 416 -2.10 -6.05 31.55
N SER A 417 -2.68 -5.95 30.36
CA SER A 417 -4.00 -6.50 30.06
C SER A 417 -4.00 -8.01 29.74
N GLY A 418 -2.82 -8.64 29.61
CA GLY A 418 -2.71 -10.08 29.34
C GLY A 418 -3.02 -10.48 27.89
N ILE A 419 -2.98 -9.52 26.95
CA ILE A 419 -2.97 -9.79 25.51
C ILE A 419 -1.72 -10.61 25.18
N LYS A 420 -1.87 -11.66 24.35
CA LYS A 420 -0.75 -12.54 23.97
C LYS A 420 -0.08 -12.15 22.65
N ARG A 421 -0.82 -11.49 21.76
CA ARG A 421 -0.36 -11.22 20.40
C ARG A 421 -0.87 -9.88 19.90
N VAL A 422 -0.02 -9.13 19.21
CA VAL A 422 -0.33 -7.85 18.58
C VAL A 422 0.05 -7.92 17.11
N VAL A 423 -0.93 -7.70 16.23
CA VAL A 423 -0.75 -7.63 14.78
C VAL A 423 -0.94 -6.19 14.33
N TYR A 424 0.00 -5.62 13.57
CA TYR A 424 -0.03 -4.22 13.15
C TYR A 424 0.32 -4.01 11.67
N ILE A 425 -0.26 -2.98 11.03
CA ILE A 425 0.09 -2.61 9.65
C ILE A 425 1.24 -1.62 9.60
N GLU A 426 1.12 -0.44 10.21
CA GLU A 426 2.13 0.60 10.05
C GLU A 426 3.29 0.40 11.04
N PRO A 427 4.52 0.13 10.60
CA PRO A 427 5.66 -0.02 11.50
C PRO A 427 6.08 1.37 12.00
N TYR A 428 5.80 1.68 13.27
CA TYR A 428 6.24 2.91 13.92
C TYR A 428 7.50 2.65 14.74
N GLU A 429 8.64 2.58 14.05
CA GLU A 429 9.98 2.28 14.61
C GLU A 429 10.48 3.35 15.61
N LYS A 430 9.76 4.46 15.83
CA LYS A 430 10.07 5.46 16.86
C LYS A 430 9.53 5.09 18.25
N SER A 431 8.75 4.02 18.36
CA SER A 431 8.23 3.56 19.63
C SER A 431 9.32 2.83 20.42
N LEU A 432 9.59 3.28 21.64
CA LEU A 432 10.50 2.62 22.58
C LEU A 432 9.89 1.35 23.20
N ALA A 433 8.83 0.77 22.63
CA ALA A 433 8.13 -0.37 23.20
C ALA A 433 9.06 -1.59 23.36
N MET A 434 9.82 -1.94 22.32
CA MET A 434 10.80 -3.03 22.39
C MET A 434 11.96 -2.70 23.31
N ASP A 435 12.47 -1.46 23.28
CA ASP A 435 13.60 -1.06 24.11
C ASP A 435 13.26 -1.09 25.61
N LEU A 436 12.08 -0.61 25.97
CA LEU A 436 11.63 -0.51 27.37
C LEU A 436 11.01 -1.80 27.92
N HIS A 437 10.51 -2.68 27.04
CA HIS A 437 9.80 -3.90 27.43
C HIS A 437 10.32 -5.14 26.69
N SER A 438 11.63 -5.20 26.42
CA SER A 438 12.27 -6.37 25.78
C SER A 438 12.17 -7.65 26.61
N ASP A 439 11.90 -7.54 27.91
CA ASP A 439 11.60 -8.65 28.82
C ASP A 439 10.20 -9.24 28.57
N ALA A 440 9.24 -8.46 28.06
CA ALA A 440 7.85 -8.85 27.88
C ALA A 440 7.38 -8.96 26.43
N ILE A 441 8.05 -8.28 25.48
CA ILE A 441 7.67 -8.24 24.06
C ILE A 441 8.73 -8.93 23.21
N SER A 442 8.30 -9.64 22.16
CA SER A 442 9.16 -10.23 21.15
C SER A 442 8.60 -10.04 19.74
N ILE A 443 9.49 -9.96 18.75
CA ILE A 443 9.16 -10.11 17.32
C ILE A 443 9.43 -11.52 16.81
N ASP A 444 10.15 -12.34 17.58
CA ASP A 444 10.38 -13.75 17.29
C ASP A 444 9.14 -14.55 17.68
N LEU A 445 8.52 -15.17 16.67
CA LEU A 445 7.30 -15.98 16.82
C LEU A 445 7.54 -17.22 17.70
N ALA A 446 8.79 -17.64 17.89
CA ALA A 446 9.16 -18.77 18.75
C ALA A 446 9.39 -18.37 20.22
N ALA A 447 9.33 -17.08 20.57
CA ALA A 447 9.60 -16.63 21.92
C ALA A 447 8.53 -17.13 22.91
N GLU A 448 8.97 -17.84 23.94
CA GLU A 448 8.11 -18.29 25.04
C GLU A 448 7.91 -17.19 26.08
N HIS A 449 6.76 -17.19 26.75
CA HIS A 449 6.41 -16.27 27.85
C HIS A 449 6.47 -14.77 27.51
N LYS A 450 6.44 -14.40 26.22
CA LYS A 450 6.40 -13.01 25.74
C LYS A 450 5.19 -12.75 24.86
N ILE A 451 4.85 -11.48 24.72
CA ILE A 451 3.82 -10.99 23.81
C ILE A 451 4.44 -10.83 22.44
N ILE A 452 3.83 -11.45 21.44
CA ILE A 452 4.35 -11.43 20.08
C ILE A 452 3.81 -10.20 19.35
N PHE A 453 4.71 -9.33 18.89
CA PHE A 453 4.41 -8.19 18.04
C PHE A 453 4.82 -8.52 16.61
N GLU A 454 3.85 -8.65 15.71
CA GLU A 454 4.09 -9.06 14.33
C GLU A 454 3.42 -8.12 13.33
N THR A 455 4.07 -7.96 12.17
CA THR A 455 3.50 -7.21 11.05
C THR A 455 2.37 -8.01 10.41
N PHE A 456 1.33 -7.30 9.99
CA PHE A 456 0.16 -7.84 9.29
C PHE A 456 0.55 -8.47 7.94
N GLU A 457 -0.08 -9.60 7.62
CA GLU A 457 0.01 -10.28 6.32
C GLU A 457 -1.41 -10.54 5.80
N GLY A 458 -1.63 -10.29 4.51
CA GLY A 458 -2.90 -10.52 3.84
C GLY A 458 -3.52 -9.27 3.22
N VAL A 459 -4.82 -9.34 2.99
CA VAL A 459 -5.59 -8.27 2.33
C VAL A 459 -5.60 -7.00 3.17
N SER A 460 -5.20 -5.89 2.55
CA SER A 460 -5.32 -4.56 3.14
C SER A 460 -6.77 -4.27 3.53
N PRO A 461 -7.04 -3.66 4.71
CA PRO A 461 -8.41 -3.31 5.11
C PRO A 461 -9.14 -2.43 4.09
N LYS A 462 -8.40 -1.62 3.31
CA LYS A 462 -8.94 -0.78 2.23
C LYS A 462 -9.50 -1.59 1.05
N ARG A 463 -9.06 -2.84 0.89
CA ARG A 463 -9.46 -3.76 -0.18
C ARG A 463 -10.26 -4.96 0.32
N TYR A 464 -10.52 -5.04 1.61
CA TYR A 464 -11.23 -6.17 2.24
C TYR A 464 -12.57 -6.48 1.55
N ALA A 465 -13.46 -5.49 1.45
CA ALA A 465 -14.75 -5.67 0.78
C ALA A 465 -14.58 -5.98 -0.72
N ALA A 466 -13.63 -5.32 -1.39
CA ALA A 466 -13.39 -5.52 -2.83
C ALA A 466 -12.98 -6.97 -3.16
N PHE A 467 -12.15 -7.59 -2.31
CA PHE A 467 -11.69 -8.97 -2.52
C PHE A 467 -12.68 -10.04 -2.05
N PHE A 468 -13.43 -9.79 -0.96
CA PHE A 468 -14.27 -10.83 -0.34
C PHE A 468 -15.77 -10.72 -0.65
N ALA A 469 -16.24 -9.61 -1.22
CA ALA A 469 -17.62 -9.47 -1.66
C ALA A 469 -17.99 -10.47 -2.77
N PHE A 470 -19.29 -10.77 -2.85
CA PHE A 470 -19.81 -11.67 -3.87
C PHE A 470 -19.80 -11.01 -5.25
N ASN A 471 -18.76 -11.29 -6.04
CA ASN A 471 -18.56 -10.64 -7.33
C ASN A 471 -18.52 -11.64 -8.52
N VAL A 472 -18.52 -12.95 -8.25
CA VAL A 472 -18.39 -14.02 -9.24
C VAL A 472 -19.34 -15.18 -8.96
N LYS A 473 -19.78 -15.88 -10.01
CA LYS A 473 -20.66 -17.05 -9.90
C LYS A 473 -19.90 -18.20 -9.21
N ARG A 474 -20.35 -18.58 -8.00
CA ARG A 474 -19.70 -19.62 -7.17
C ARG A 474 -20.16 -21.04 -7.46
N LYS A 475 -21.29 -21.20 -8.15
CA LYS A 475 -21.87 -22.51 -8.49
C LYS A 475 -22.38 -22.55 -9.92
N ASP A 476 -22.29 -23.69 -10.57
CA ASP A 476 -22.89 -23.92 -11.89
C ASP A 476 -24.42 -24.11 -11.80
N GLU A 477 -25.07 -24.38 -12.93
CA GLU A 477 -26.52 -24.59 -13.00
C GLU A 477 -26.97 -25.89 -12.30
N ARG A 478 -26.05 -26.82 -12.07
CA ARG A 478 -26.27 -28.08 -11.34
C ARG A 478 -26.03 -27.92 -9.84
N GLY A 479 -25.63 -26.72 -9.40
CA GLY A 479 -25.31 -26.43 -8.00
C GLY A 479 -23.92 -26.85 -7.56
N GLN A 480 -23.04 -27.28 -8.48
CA GLN A 480 -21.66 -27.66 -8.16
C GLN A 480 -20.77 -26.43 -8.07
N ALA A 481 -19.78 -26.46 -7.18
CA ALA A 481 -18.84 -25.35 -7.02
C ALA A 481 -18.02 -25.13 -8.31
N VAL A 482 -17.95 -23.88 -8.77
CA VAL A 482 -17.13 -23.52 -9.93
C VAL A 482 -15.67 -23.43 -9.52
N SER A 483 -14.79 -24.13 -10.24
CA SER A 483 -13.35 -23.95 -10.14
C SER A 483 -12.92 -22.79 -11.05
N ILE A 484 -12.51 -21.69 -10.44
CA ILE A 484 -12.11 -20.46 -11.15
C ILE A 484 -10.61 -20.47 -11.48
N MET A 485 -9.80 -21.09 -10.62
CA MET A 485 -8.36 -21.18 -10.82
C MET A 485 -8.05 -22.25 -11.87
N ASN A 486 -7.77 -21.79 -13.08
CA ASN A 486 -7.26 -22.57 -14.18
C ASN A 486 -6.21 -21.73 -14.94
N LYS A 487 -5.66 -22.31 -16.00
CA LYS A 487 -4.65 -21.65 -16.84
C LYS A 487 -5.14 -20.37 -17.54
N GLU A 488 -6.45 -20.12 -17.58
CA GLU A 488 -7.10 -18.99 -18.28
C GLU A 488 -7.86 -18.07 -17.32
N ALA A 489 -7.63 -18.19 -16.01
CA ALA A 489 -8.37 -17.44 -15.00
C ALA A 489 -8.31 -15.92 -15.26
N SER A 490 -9.44 -15.25 -15.42
CA SER A 490 -9.44 -13.79 -15.66
C SER A 490 -9.46 -13.02 -14.33
N PRO A 491 -8.83 -11.84 -14.25
CA PRO A 491 -8.91 -11.02 -13.04
C PRO A 491 -10.36 -10.60 -12.77
N VAL A 492 -10.73 -10.51 -11.49
CA VAL A 492 -12.07 -10.05 -11.06
C VAL A 492 -12.26 -8.58 -11.39
N SER A 493 -11.21 -7.79 -11.20
CA SER A 493 -11.19 -6.39 -11.58
C SER A 493 -10.99 -6.28 -13.08
N GLN A 494 -11.95 -5.64 -13.75
CA GLN A 494 -11.99 -5.51 -15.21
C GLN A 494 -11.89 -4.03 -15.59
N GLU A 495 -11.03 -3.73 -16.56
CA GLU A 495 -10.96 -2.43 -17.22
C GLU A 495 -11.22 -2.61 -18.71
N ILE A 496 -12.08 -1.78 -19.27
CA ILE A 496 -12.41 -1.79 -20.70
C ILE A 496 -11.28 -1.07 -21.45
N LEU A 497 -10.79 -1.67 -22.54
CA LEU A 497 -9.73 -1.10 -23.39
C LEU A 497 -10.14 0.23 -24.04
N ASP A 498 -11.43 0.33 -24.37
CA ASP A 498 -12.06 1.47 -25.01
C ASP A 498 -12.41 2.55 -23.99
N SER A 499 -12.25 3.84 -24.37
CA SER A 499 -12.75 4.93 -23.54
C SER A 499 -14.28 4.88 -23.44
N TYR A 500 -14.88 5.53 -22.44
CA TYR A 500 -16.34 5.53 -22.33
C TYR A 500 -17.01 6.18 -23.57
N LEU A 501 -16.33 7.13 -24.24
CA LEU A 501 -16.78 7.74 -25.49
C LEU A 501 -16.73 6.75 -26.66
N ASP A 502 -15.70 5.91 -26.73
CA ASP A 502 -15.60 4.85 -27.74
C ASP A 502 -16.67 3.79 -27.51
N VAL A 503 -16.94 3.43 -26.25
CA VAL A 503 -18.02 2.51 -25.88
C VAL A 503 -19.38 3.10 -26.25
N GLU A 504 -19.65 4.37 -25.95
CA GLU A 504 -20.88 5.08 -26.36
C GLU A 504 -21.09 5.03 -27.88
N ALA A 505 -20.04 5.36 -28.65
CA ALA A 505 -20.08 5.32 -30.11
C ALA A 505 -20.38 3.91 -30.63
N LYS A 506 -19.70 2.89 -30.09
CA LYS A 506 -19.92 1.48 -30.47
C LYS A 506 -21.33 1.00 -30.12
N VAL A 507 -21.87 1.38 -28.95
CA VAL A 507 -23.26 1.07 -28.56
C VAL A 507 -24.24 1.67 -29.55
N PHE A 508 -24.05 2.94 -29.92
CA PHE A 508 -24.91 3.62 -30.88
C PHE A 508 -24.84 3.00 -32.29
N ASP A 509 -23.63 2.71 -32.77
CA ASP A 509 -23.43 2.09 -34.09
C ASP A 509 -24.06 0.69 -34.17
N LEU A 510 -23.92 -0.11 -33.11
CA LEU A 510 -24.57 -1.42 -33.00
C LEU A 510 -26.10 -1.30 -33.00
N ALA A 511 -26.65 -0.37 -32.21
CA ALA A 511 -28.09 -0.12 -32.19
C ALA A 511 -28.63 0.30 -33.57
N ARG A 512 -27.89 1.18 -34.28
CA ARG A 512 -28.24 1.64 -35.63
C ARG A 512 -28.24 0.50 -36.65
N ALA A 513 -27.23 -0.38 -36.61
CA ALA A 513 -27.12 -1.53 -37.51
C ALA A 513 -28.28 -2.53 -37.36
N HIS A 514 -28.94 -2.57 -36.19
CA HIS A 514 -30.04 -3.49 -35.91
C HIS A 514 -31.45 -2.88 -36.09
N PHE A 515 -31.62 -1.55 -36.09
CA PHE A 515 -32.94 -0.92 -35.98
C PHE A 515 -33.30 0.19 -36.99
N VAL A 516 -32.50 0.47 -38.03
CA VAL A 516 -32.82 1.55 -38.99
C VAL A 516 -32.81 1.07 -40.45
N PRO A 517 -33.96 0.99 -41.16
CA PRO A 517 -33.95 1.01 -42.63
C PRO A 517 -33.39 2.38 -43.08
N PRO A 518 -32.66 2.46 -44.20
CA PRO A 518 -31.94 3.68 -44.57
C PRO A 518 -32.90 4.87 -44.60
N VAL A 519 -32.67 5.83 -43.71
CA VAL A 519 -33.42 7.08 -43.73
C VAL A 519 -32.97 7.84 -44.98
N SER A 520 -33.82 7.84 -45.99
CA SER A 520 -33.73 8.79 -47.09
C SER A 520 -34.05 10.18 -46.56
N VAL A 521 -33.02 10.90 -46.12
CA VAL A 521 -33.13 12.36 -45.97
C VAL A 521 -32.72 12.96 -47.32
N PRO A 522 -33.65 13.53 -48.10
CA PRO A 522 -33.25 14.40 -49.19
C PRO A 522 -32.71 15.69 -48.56
N LEU A 523 -31.41 15.94 -48.74
CA LEU A 523 -30.87 17.30 -48.60
C LEU A 523 -31.18 18.07 -49.90
N PRO A 524 -31.38 19.40 -49.81
CA PRO A 524 -31.97 20.22 -50.87
C PRO A 524 -31.21 20.22 -52.20
#